data_AF-A0A2P2E6N7-F1
#
_entry.id   AF-A0A2P2E6N7-F1
#
_cell.length_a   1.000
_cell.length_b   1.000
_cell.length_c   1.000
_cell.angle_alpha   90.00
_cell.angle_beta   90.00
_cell.angle_gamma   90.00
#
_symmetry.space_group_name_H-M   'P 1'
#
loop_
_entity.id
_entity.type
_entity.pdbx_description
1 polymer ?
#
loop_
_entity_poly.entity_id
_entity_poly.type
_entity_poly.pdbx_seq_one_letter_code
_entity_poly.pdbx_strand_id
1 'polypeptide(L)'
;MTILPYPKSRRRKAVSTPAPTPVMVAPPSGALLNAILSYADISEDIGGGLVVLRVSANRMNDPVIIQNLGREAARLADVSILWNDDESEIHTVLDAAIPSGVEDFWAEPHFELTDLAIAYLDELADEEVQAKAG
;
A
#
# COMPACT_ATOMS: atom_id res chain seq x y z
N MET A 1 11.19 -67.33 -2.49
CA MET A 1 11.52 -65.91 -2.73
C MET A 1 10.44 -65.35 -3.65
N THR A 2 9.50 -64.57 -3.12
CA THR A 2 8.34 -64.07 -3.87
C THR A 2 8.38 -62.55 -3.88
N ILE A 3 8.58 -61.95 -5.05
CA ILE A 3 8.67 -60.50 -5.24
C ILE A 3 7.26 -59.96 -5.48
N LEU A 4 6.77 -59.12 -4.57
CA LEU A 4 5.49 -58.42 -4.72
C LEU A 4 5.61 -57.32 -5.79
N PRO A 5 4.68 -57.24 -6.76
CA PRO A 5 4.72 -56.18 -7.75
C PRO A 5 4.29 -54.84 -7.13
N TYR A 6 5.09 -53.81 -7.37
CA TYR A 6 4.78 -52.46 -6.92
C TYR A 6 3.56 -51.90 -7.69
N PRO A 7 2.60 -51.22 -7.02
CA PRO A 7 1.43 -50.68 -7.69
C PRO A 7 1.82 -49.50 -8.60
N LYS A 8 1.35 -49.54 -9.85
CA LYS A 8 1.55 -48.46 -10.83
C LYS A 8 0.86 -47.18 -10.36
N SER A 9 1.65 -46.14 -10.09
CA SER A 9 1.15 -44.82 -9.72
C SER A 9 0.34 -44.21 -10.86
N ARG A 10 -0.95 -43.98 -10.60
CA ARG A 10 -1.88 -43.34 -11.55
C ARG A 10 -1.53 -41.85 -11.61
N ARG A 11 -0.82 -41.43 -12.66
CA ARG A 11 -0.46 -40.03 -12.91
C ARG A 11 -1.76 -39.19 -13.01
N ARG A 12 -2.09 -38.43 -11.97
CA ARG A 12 -3.20 -37.47 -12.03
C ARG A 12 -2.82 -36.39 -13.05
N LYS A 13 -3.71 -36.12 -14.02
CA LYS A 13 -3.55 -34.97 -14.91
C LYS A 13 -3.55 -33.71 -14.05
N ALA A 14 -2.48 -32.93 -14.13
CA ALA A 14 -2.42 -31.63 -13.49
C ALA A 14 -3.55 -30.77 -14.08
N VAL A 15 -4.44 -30.27 -13.22
CA VAL A 15 -5.42 -29.26 -13.61
C VAL A 15 -4.62 -28.00 -13.89
N SER A 16 -4.60 -27.56 -15.14
CA SER A 16 -3.95 -26.31 -15.52
C SER A 16 -4.81 -25.15 -15.03
N THR A 17 -4.42 -24.53 -13.92
CA THR A 17 -4.98 -23.22 -13.55
C THR A 17 -4.59 -22.23 -14.64
N PRO A 18 -5.54 -21.53 -15.29
CA PRO A 18 -5.19 -20.53 -16.29
C PRO A 18 -4.31 -19.44 -15.66
N ALA A 19 -3.31 -18.98 -16.41
CA ALA A 19 -2.45 -17.89 -15.98
C ALA A 19 -3.29 -16.61 -15.77
N PRO A 20 -2.98 -15.79 -14.76
CA PRO A 20 -3.68 -14.53 -14.53
C PRO A 20 -3.52 -13.63 -15.76
N THR A 21 -4.64 -13.26 -16.39
CA THR A 21 -4.66 -12.24 -17.45
C THR A 21 -4.39 -10.87 -16.83
N PRO A 22 -3.43 -10.08 -17.36
CA PRO A 22 -3.20 -8.73 -16.88
C PRO A 22 -4.45 -7.88 -17.16
N VAL A 23 -5.02 -7.30 -16.10
CA VAL A 23 -6.12 -6.35 -16.22
C VAL A 23 -5.50 -5.02 -16.65
N MET A 24 -5.73 -4.58 -17.88
CA MET A 24 -5.36 -3.23 -18.29
C MET A 24 -6.32 -2.24 -17.64
N VAL A 25 -5.88 -1.56 -16.59
CA VAL A 25 -6.61 -0.43 -16.01
C VAL A 25 -6.45 0.76 -16.94
N ALA A 26 -7.57 1.43 -17.27
CA ALA A 26 -7.52 2.65 -18.08
C ALA A 26 -6.75 3.73 -17.31
N PRO A 27 -6.04 4.66 -17.98
CA PRO A 27 -5.38 5.77 -17.29
C PRO A 27 -6.42 6.60 -16.50
N PRO A 28 -6.00 7.26 -15.40
CA PRO A 28 -6.90 8.08 -14.59
C PRO A 28 -7.39 9.28 -15.40
N SER A 29 -8.68 9.61 -15.28
CA SER A 29 -9.22 10.78 -15.94
C SER A 29 -8.79 12.08 -15.25
N GLY A 30 -8.83 13.20 -15.99
CA GLY A 30 -8.62 14.52 -15.39
C GLY A 30 -9.65 14.86 -14.31
N ALA A 31 -10.87 14.33 -14.40
CA ALA A 31 -11.89 14.51 -13.37
C ALA A 31 -11.49 13.80 -12.06
N LEU A 32 -10.92 12.60 -12.16
CA LEU A 32 -10.40 11.85 -11.01
C LEU A 32 -9.24 12.61 -10.34
N LEU A 33 -8.28 13.09 -11.14
CA LEU A 33 -7.16 13.87 -10.59
C LEU A 33 -7.64 15.16 -9.92
N ASN A 34 -8.58 15.88 -10.55
CA ASN A 34 -9.13 17.09 -9.98
C ASN A 34 -9.91 16.82 -8.67
N ALA A 35 -10.60 15.68 -8.58
CA ALA A 35 -11.25 15.26 -7.34
C ALA A 35 -10.23 15.00 -6.22
N ILE A 36 -9.09 14.35 -6.51
CA ILE A 36 -8.03 14.16 -5.52
C ILE A 36 -7.49 15.52 -5.07
N LEU A 37 -7.15 16.43 -5.99
CA LEU A 37 -6.66 17.76 -5.63
C LEU A 37 -7.67 18.58 -4.80
N SER A 38 -8.97 18.41 -5.07
CA SER A 38 -10.02 19.18 -4.40
C SER A 38 -10.43 18.60 -3.04
N TYR A 39 -10.34 17.27 -2.88
CA TYR A 39 -10.94 16.57 -1.74
C TYR A 39 -9.93 15.77 -0.91
N ALA A 40 -8.65 15.72 -1.29
CA ALA A 40 -7.63 15.06 -0.50
C ALA A 40 -7.65 15.58 0.95
N ASP A 41 -7.81 14.64 1.86
CA ASP A 41 -7.75 14.85 3.32
C ASP A 41 -6.51 14.19 3.91
N ILE A 42 -5.82 13.35 3.14
CA ILE A 42 -4.51 12.82 3.50
C ILE A 42 -3.46 13.59 2.70
N SER A 43 -2.56 14.25 3.42
CA SER A 43 -1.36 14.88 2.89
C SER A 43 -0.15 14.40 3.69
N GLU A 44 0.78 13.71 3.05
CA GLU A 44 1.98 13.19 3.69
C GLU A 44 3.22 13.81 3.02
N ASP A 45 4.02 14.54 3.80
CA ASP A 45 5.28 15.09 3.34
C ASP A 45 6.33 13.98 3.32
N ILE A 46 6.87 13.70 2.13
CA ILE A 46 7.92 12.68 1.95
C ILE A 46 9.33 13.31 1.89
N GLY A 47 9.42 14.63 2.08
CA GLY A 47 10.62 15.43 2.01
C GLY A 47 10.91 15.98 0.61
N GLY A 48 11.79 16.98 0.55
CA GLY A 48 12.23 17.58 -0.72
C GLY A 48 11.17 18.43 -1.42
N GLY A 49 10.22 18.99 -0.67
CA GLY A 49 9.11 19.79 -1.22
C GLY A 49 8.02 18.95 -1.87
N LEU A 50 8.05 17.62 -1.68
CA LEU A 50 7.09 16.69 -2.26
C LEU A 50 6.08 16.20 -1.22
N VAL A 51 4.80 16.30 -1.58
CA VAL A 51 3.68 15.86 -0.74
C VAL A 51 2.84 14.84 -1.49
N VAL A 52 2.53 13.72 -0.85
CA VAL A 52 1.57 12.75 -1.36
C VAL A 52 0.17 13.18 -0.96
N LEU A 53 -0.71 13.35 -1.95
CA LEU A 53 -2.12 13.67 -1.78
C LEU A 53 -2.99 12.46 -2.09
N ARG A 54 -3.89 12.14 -1.16
CA ARG A 54 -4.87 11.04 -1.31
C ARG A 54 -6.19 11.38 -0.62
N VAL A 55 -7.27 10.77 -1.11
CA VAL A 55 -8.57 10.78 -0.43
C VAL A 55 -8.64 9.58 0.50
N SER A 56 -9.05 9.76 1.75
CA SER A 56 -9.24 8.66 2.70
C SER A 56 -10.46 7.80 2.34
N ALA A 57 -10.48 6.54 2.78
CA ALA A 57 -11.60 5.63 2.53
C ALA A 57 -12.94 6.19 3.06
N ASN A 58 -12.89 6.87 4.21
CA ASN A 58 -14.06 7.54 4.78
C ASN A 58 -14.62 8.60 3.81
N ARG A 59 -13.73 9.38 3.19
CA ARG A 59 -14.12 10.48 2.33
C ARG A 59 -14.48 10.04 0.91
N MET A 60 -13.97 8.90 0.43
CA MET A 60 -14.40 8.31 -0.85
C MET A 60 -15.92 8.00 -0.90
N ASN A 61 -16.55 7.79 0.26
CA ASN A 61 -17.98 7.54 0.36
C ASN A 61 -18.84 8.82 0.37
N ASP A 62 -18.23 10.00 0.23
CA ASP A 62 -18.95 11.28 0.18
C ASP A 62 -19.85 11.33 -1.07
N PRO A 63 -21.18 11.55 -0.91
CA PRO A 63 -22.12 11.63 -2.02
C PRO A 63 -21.73 12.66 -3.10
N VAL A 64 -21.08 13.76 -2.73
CA VAL A 64 -20.64 14.80 -3.65
C VAL A 64 -19.55 14.28 -4.58
N ILE A 65 -18.57 13.57 -4.01
CA ILE A 65 -17.46 12.98 -4.76
C ILE A 65 -17.97 11.88 -5.70
N ILE A 66 -18.86 11.01 -5.19
CA ILE A 66 -19.47 9.93 -5.97
C ILE A 66 -20.31 10.48 -7.13
N GLN A 67 -21.11 11.52 -6.91
CA GLN A 67 -21.91 12.15 -7.98
C GLN A 67 -21.02 12.75 -9.07
N ASN A 68 -19.91 13.38 -8.70
CA ASN A 68 -19.00 14.02 -9.64
C ASN A 68 -18.22 13.00 -10.50
N LEU A 69 -17.78 11.88 -9.92
CA LEU A 69 -16.94 10.89 -10.61
C LEU A 69 -17.74 9.72 -11.22
N GLY A 70 -18.95 9.48 -10.75
CA GLY A 70 -19.78 8.37 -11.17
C GLY A 70 -19.06 7.03 -11.04
N ARG A 71 -18.85 6.35 -12.18
CA ARG A 71 -18.22 5.02 -12.21
C ARG A 71 -16.74 5.03 -11.81
N GLU A 72 -16.07 6.18 -11.93
CA GLU A 72 -14.64 6.30 -11.64
C GLU A 72 -14.38 6.52 -10.14
N ALA A 73 -15.42 6.75 -9.33
CA ALA A 73 -15.28 6.91 -7.88
C ALA A 73 -14.58 5.73 -7.21
N ALA A 74 -14.78 4.51 -7.70
CA ALA A 74 -14.12 3.30 -7.20
C ALA A 74 -12.59 3.35 -7.36
N ARG A 75 -12.07 4.13 -8.30
CA ARG A 75 -10.63 4.27 -8.57
C ARG A 75 -9.93 5.25 -7.64
N LEU A 76 -10.65 6.02 -6.82
CA LEU A 76 -10.03 6.93 -5.85
C LEU A 76 -9.11 6.20 -4.87
N ALA A 77 -9.38 4.93 -4.59
CA ALA A 77 -8.54 4.11 -3.74
C ALA A 77 -7.18 3.76 -4.38
N ASP A 78 -7.13 3.71 -5.71
CA ASP A 78 -5.99 3.23 -6.50
C ASP A 78 -5.06 4.38 -6.93
N VAL A 79 -5.53 5.62 -6.86
CA VAL A 79 -4.81 6.77 -7.40
C VAL A 79 -4.38 7.71 -6.28
N SER A 80 -3.11 8.11 -6.31
CA SER A 80 -2.54 9.13 -5.45
C SER A 80 -1.72 10.12 -6.29
N ILE A 81 -1.61 11.36 -5.82
CA ILE A 81 -0.88 12.41 -6.53
C ILE A 81 0.35 12.76 -5.72
N LEU A 82 1.51 12.74 -6.37
CA LEU A 82 2.72 13.35 -5.85
C LEU A 82 2.74 14.82 -6.30
N TRP A 83 2.61 15.72 -5.34
CA TRP A 83 2.52 17.16 -5.50
C TRP A 83 3.85 17.81 -5.16
N ASN A 84 4.29 18.78 -5.98
CA ASN A 84 5.39 19.67 -5.63
C ASN A 84 4.80 20.94 -5.00
N ASP A 85 5.06 21.15 -3.71
CA ASP A 85 4.53 22.29 -2.96
C ASP A 85 5.19 23.61 -3.39
N ASP A 86 6.50 23.57 -3.68
CA ASP A 86 7.27 24.74 -4.09
C ASP A 86 6.82 25.27 -5.46
N GLU A 87 6.51 24.38 -6.39
CA GLU A 87 6.11 24.73 -7.76
C GLU A 87 4.58 24.80 -7.93
N SER A 88 3.82 24.32 -6.95
CA SER A 88 2.35 24.19 -7.03
C SER A 88 1.88 23.40 -8.26
N GLU A 89 2.55 22.27 -8.53
CA GLU A 89 2.29 21.43 -9.70
C GLU A 89 2.23 19.93 -9.35
N ILE A 90 1.55 19.17 -10.20
CA ILE A 90 1.59 17.71 -10.14
C ILE A 90 2.95 17.25 -10.64
N HIS A 91 3.78 16.74 -9.72
CA HIS A 91 5.05 16.12 -10.08
C HIS A 91 4.83 14.74 -10.73
N THR A 92 3.93 13.92 -10.17
CA THR A 92 3.66 12.56 -10.66
C THR A 92 2.28 12.05 -10.22
N VAL A 93 1.66 11.22 -11.06
CA VAL A 93 0.46 10.46 -10.70
C VAL A 93 0.86 9.02 -10.42
N LEU A 94 0.53 8.56 -9.22
CA LEU A 94 0.72 7.18 -8.79
C LEU A 94 -0.60 6.43 -9.01
N ASP A 95 -0.67 5.67 -10.11
CA ASP A 95 -1.79 4.77 -10.42
C ASP A 95 -1.31 3.34 -10.15
N ALA A 96 -1.33 2.98 -8.87
CA ALA A 96 -1.15 1.61 -8.47
C ALA A 96 -2.54 1.09 -8.17
N ALA A 97 -3.05 0.12 -8.93
CA ALA A 97 -4.18 -0.69 -8.48
C ALA A 97 -3.76 -1.46 -7.21
N ILE A 98 -3.67 -0.74 -6.09
CA ILE A 98 -3.44 -1.29 -4.76
C ILE A 98 -4.75 -2.03 -4.50
N PRO A 99 -4.73 -3.37 -4.43
CA PRO A 99 -5.96 -4.12 -4.25
C PRO A 99 -6.72 -3.54 -3.06
N SER A 100 -7.94 -3.07 -3.33
CA SER A 100 -8.82 -2.54 -2.28
C SER A 100 -8.94 -3.59 -1.17
N GLY A 101 -8.62 -3.18 0.07
CA GLY A 101 -8.53 -4.08 1.23
C GLY A 101 -7.18 -4.09 1.94
N VAL A 102 -6.17 -3.37 1.44
CA VAL A 102 -4.92 -3.09 2.21
C VAL A 102 -4.97 -1.67 2.76
N GLU A 103 -5.94 -1.37 3.62
CA GLU A 103 -5.95 -0.10 4.36
C GLU A 103 -4.66 0.08 5.18
N ASP A 104 -4.03 -1.04 5.58
CA ASP A 104 -2.76 -1.12 6.31
C ASP A 104 -1.49 -0.99 5.46
N PHE A 105 -1.57 -0.81 4.13
CA PHE A 105 -0.35 -0.72 3.31
C PHE A 105 0.50 0.51 3.66
N TRP A 106 -0.16 1.57 4.17
CA TRP A 106 0.44 2.82 4.61
C TRP A 106 0.28 3.07 6.11
N ALA A 107 -0.28 2.12 6.86
CA ALA A 107 -0.17 2.17 8.31
C ALA A 107 1.32 2.09 8.65
N GLU A 108 1.79 2.86 9.65
CA GLU A 108 3.15 2.67 10.15
C GLU A 108 3.38 1.18 10.35
N PRO A 109 4.46 0.61 9.81
CA PRO A 109 4.76 -0.78 10.08
C PRO A 109 4.89 -0.91 11.59
N HIS A 110 3.90 -1.55 12.22
CA HIS A 110 3.99 -1.97 13.61
C HIS A 110 5.04 -3.07 13.67
N PHE A 111 6.31 -2.65 13.68
CA PHE A 111 7.41 -3.51 14.04
C PHE A 111 7.24 -3.80 15.53
N GLU A 112 6.78 -5.01 15.84
CA GLU A 112 6.90 -5.53 17.19
C GLU A 112 8.39 -5.50 17.55
N LEU A 113 8.73 -4.89 18.70
CA LEU A 113 10.10 -4.93 19.20
C LEU A 113 10.45 -6.40 19.45
N THR A 114 11.36 -6.92 18.62
CA THR A 114 11.91 -8.26 18.84
C THR A 114 12.64 -8.30 20.19
N ASP A 115 12.70 -9.48 20.82
CA ASP A 115 13.44 -9.67 22.08
C ASP A 115 14.90 -9.16 22.01
N LEU A 116 15.54 -9.26 20.83
CA LEU A 116 16.88 -8.72 20.60
C LEU A 116 16.91 -7.18 20.58
N ALA A 117 15.91 -6.53 20.00
CA ALA A 117 15.80 -5.07 20.00
C ALA A 117 15.56 -4.53 21.42
N ILE A 118 14.78 -5.26 22.23
CA ILE A 118 14.55 -4.92 23.64
C ILE A 118 15.87 -5.04 24.43
N ALA A 119 16.58 -6.16 24.29
CA ALA A 119 17.85 -6.37 24.98
C ALA A 119 18.91 -5.29 24.65
N TYR A 120 18.99 -4.88 23.37
CA TYR A 120 19.91 -3.82 22.95
C TYR A 120 19.56 -2.46 23.57
N LEU A 121 18.28 -2.13 23.74
CA LEU A 121 17.85 -0.89 24.38
C LEU A 121 18.14 -0.89 25.89
N ASP A 122 17.97 -2.03 26.55
CA ASP A 122 18.31 -2.19 27.96
C ASP A 122 19.82 -2.03 28.19
N GLU A 123 20.67 -2.62 27.33
CA GLU A 123 22.13 -2.43 27.40
C GLU A 123 22.53 -0.95 27.23
N LEU A 124 21.90 -0.23 26.31
CA LEU A 124 22.12 1.21 26.11
C LEU A 124 21.69 2.05 27.32
N ALA A 125 20.57 1.70 27.96
CA ALA A 125 20.09 2.40 29.14
C ALA A 125 21.05 2.22 30.33
N ASP A 126 21.62 1.03 30.49
CA ASP A 126 22.60 0.75 31.54
C ASP A 126 23.93 1.51 31.31
N GLU A 127 24.37 1.64 30.05
CA GLU A 127 25.55 2.43 29.69
C GLU A 127 25.37 3.93 29.98
N GLU A 128 24.19 4.49 29.69
CA GLU A 128 23.89 5.89 30.02
C GLU A 128 23.85 6.16 31.52
N VAL A 129 23.35 5.20 32.31
CA VAL A 129 23.33 5.30 33.78
C VAL A 129 24.74 5.23 34.36
N GLN A 130 25.62 4.38 33.82
CA GLN A 130 27.03 4.31 34.21
C GLN A 130 27.80 5.59 33.81
N ALA A 131 27.51 6.16 32.64
CA ALA A 131 28.13 7.41 32.18
C ALA A 131 27.72 8.65 32.99
N LYS A 132 26.54 8.64 33.64
CA LYS A 132 26.08 9.71 34.54
C LYS A 132 26.46 9.51 36.01
N ALA A 133 26.93 8.32 36.38
CA ALA A 133 27.31 7.96 37.75
C ALA A 133 28.84 8.03 38.03
N GLY A 134 29.65 8.29 36.99
CA GLY A 134 31.10 8.58 37.11
C GLY A 134 31.41 10.07 36.99
#